data_AF-A0A6G7ZJ06-F1
#
_entry.id   AF-A0A6G7ZJ06-F1
#
_cell.length_a   1.000
_cell.length_b   1.000
_cell.length_c   1.000
_cell.angle_alpha   90.00
_cell.angle_beta   90.00
_cell.angle_gamma   90.00
#
_symmetry.space_group_name_H-M   'P 1'
#
loop_
_entity.id
_entity.type
_entity.pdbx_description
1 polymer ?
#
loop_
_entity_poly.entity_id
_entity_poly.type
_entity_poly.pdbx_seq_one_letter_code
_entity_poly.pdbx_strand_id
1 'polypeptide(L)'
;MFKRIASPLGLVWLVALAFVAVRFSRFLDNAWFAVRYPYEIDYGEGIVWQQADMILSGTGYGDITRFPFIVFHYPPIYHLAASAADQLFTGDWLSAGRLVALLSTLMGRDYAHAWPCFRRTERTIA
;
A
#
# COMPACT_ATOMS: atom_id res chain seq x y z
N MET A 1 28.82 -0.05 43.60
CA MET A 1 27.57 0.47 43.02
C MET A 1 27.91 1.18 41.70
N PHE A 2 28.13 0.40 40.63
CA PHE A 2 28.58 0.91 39.33
C PHE A 2 27.37 1.31 38.50
N LYS A 3 27.16 2.61 38.25
CA LYS A 3 26.22 3.08 37.22
C LYS A 3 26.78 2.64 35.88
N ARG A 4 26.14 1.65 35.26
CA ARG A 4 26.45 1.19 33.90
C ARG A 4 25.99 2.30 32.94
N ILE A 5 26.86 3.29 32.73
CA ILE A 5 26.68 4.31 31.69
C ILE A 5 26.53 3.54 30.38
N ALA A 6 25.43 3.79 29.65
CA ALA A 6 25.17 3.14 28.38
C ALA A 6 26.43 3.22 27.51
N SER A 7 26.87 2.09 26.97
CA SER A 7 28.04 2.10 26.08
C SER A 7 27.77 3.07 24.93
N PRO A 8 28.79 3.76 24.39
CA PRO A 8 28.60 4.66 23.25
C PRO A 8 27.91 3.96 22.07
N LEU A 9 28.17 2.66 21.90
CA LEU A 9 27.46 1.79 20.96
C LEU A 9 25.96 1.67 21.27
N GLY A 10 25.58 1.51 22.55
CA GLY A 10 24.18 1.48 22.97
C GLY A 10 23.45 2.79 22.70
N LEU A 11 24.12 3.93 22.88
CA LEU A 11 23.55 5.24 22.53
C LEU A 11 23.31 5.37 21.02
N VAL A 12 24.26 4.93 20.18
CA VAL A 12 24.10 4.92 18.72
C VAL A 12 22.89 4.08 18.30
N TRP A 13 22.73 2.88 18.88
CA TRP A 13 21.56 2.04 18.60
C TRP A 13 20.25 2.68 19.04
N LEU A 14 20.22 3.33 20.21
CA LEU A 14 19.02 4.03 20.69
C LEU A 14 18.63 5.18 19.77
N VAL A 15 19.60 5.99 19.31
CA VAL A 15 19.35 7.08 18.35
C VAL A 15 18.87 6.53 17.01
N ALA A 16 19.50 5.45 16.51
CA ALA A 16 19.07 4.80 15.28
C ALA A 16 17.64 4.26 15.38
N LEU A 17 17.30 3.56 16.47
CA LEU A 17 15.95 3.06 16.73
C LEU A 17 14.94 4.20 16.86
N ALA A 18 15.29 5.30 17.54
CA ALA A 18 14.43 6.47 17.63
C ALA A 18 14.16 7.08 16.25
N PHE A 19 15.20 7.18 15.41
CA PHE A 19 15.03 7.69 14.04
C PHE A 19 14.14 6.79 13.18
N VAL A 20 14.35 5.47 13.24
CA VAL A 20 13.50 4.50 12.55
C VAL A 20 12.06 4.59 13.06
N ALA A 21 11.85 4.68 14.36
CA ALA A 21 10.52 4.80 14.96
C ALA A 21 9.79 6.06 14.47
N VAL A 22 10.45 7.22 14.42
CA VAL A 22 9.86 8.47 13.91
C VAL A 22 9.54 8.37 12.42
N ARG A 23 10.41 7.75 11.62
CA ARG A 23 10.14 7.57 10.19
C ARG A 23 8.99 6.60 9.94
N PHE A 24 8.93 5.53 10.73
CA PHE A 24 7.87 4.54 10.66
C PHE A 24 6.53 5.13 11.12
N SER A 25 6.50 5.94 12.17
CA SER A 25 5.26 6.59 12.60
C SER A 25 4.71 7.53 11.52
N ARG A 26 5.58 8.35 10.91
CA ARG A 26 5.18 9.21 9.78
C ARG A 26 4.68 8.42 8.57
N PHE A 27 5.28 7.27 8.30
CA PHE A 27 4.79 6.36 7.27
C PHE A 27 3.37 5.88 7.57
N LEU A 28 3.10 5.43 8.81
CA LEU A 28 1.77 4.99 9.22
C LEU A 28 0.75 6.12 9.12
N ASP A 29 1.10 7.33 9.56
CA ASP A 29 0.22 8.50 9.49
C ASP A 29 -0.17 8.82 8.03
N ASN A 30 0.82 8.87 7.13
CA ASN A 30 0.60 9.15 5.70
C ASN A 30 -0.19 8.02 5.02
N ALA A 31 0.12 6.76 5.34
CA ALA A 31 -0.59 5.61 4.78
C ALA A 31 -2.05 5.59 5.25
N TRP A 32 -2.29 5.91 6.51
CA TRP A 32 -3.63 5.97 7.07
C TRP A 32 -4.45 7.14 6.52
N PHE A 33 -3.80 8.29 6.31
CA PHE A 33 -4.40 9.40 5.58
C PHE A 33 -4.80 8.98 4.16
N ALA A 34 -3.90 8.31 3.43
CA ALA A 34 -4.17 7.83 2.08
C ALA A 34 -5.35 6.84 2.06
N VAL A 35 -5.42 5.89 2.99
CA VAL A 35 -6.55 4.94 3.08
C VAL A 35 -7.89 5.64 3.25
N ARG A 36 -7.96 6.78 3.96
CA ARG A 36 -9.21 7.50 4.22
C ARG A 36 -9.53 8.59 3.20
N TYR A 37 -8.61 8.91 2.31
CA TYR A 37 -8.78 9.99 1.36
C TYR A 37 -9.70 9.54 0.21
N PRO A 38 -10.85 10.19 -0.01
CA PRO A 38 -11.92 9.66 -0.87
C PRO A 38 -11.64 9.84 -2.38
N TYR A 39 -10.54 10.50 -2.76
CA TYR A 39 -10.22 10.78 -4.15
C TYR A 39 -8.94 10.04 -4.58
N GLU A 40 -8.74 9.98 -5.89
CA GLU A 40 -7.56 9.38 -6.51
C GLU A 40 -6.27 10.07 -6.04
N ILE A 41 -5.27 9.26 -5.68
CA ILE A 41 -3.92 9.71 -5.30
C ILE A 41 -2.90 9.30 -6.37
N ASP A 42 -3.11 8.16 -7.02
CA ASP A 42 -2.25 7.66 -8.09
C ASP A 42 -3.08 7.23 -9.31
N TYR A 43 -2.60 7.62 -10.50
CA TYR A 43 -3.20 7.30 -11.80
C TYR A 43 -3.56 5.82 -11.97
N GLY A 44 -2.79 4.91 -11.37
CA GLY A 44 -3.02 3.48 -11.47
C GLY A 44 -4.27 2.98 -10.74
N GLU A 45 -4.82 3.74 -9.79
CA GLU A 45 -5.92 3.29 -8.93
C GLU A 45 -7.21 3.04 -9.70
N GLY A 46 -7.54 3.93 -10.65
CA GLY A 46 -8.73 3.78 -11.49
C GLY A 46 -8.65 2.58 -12.43
N ILE A 47 -7.46 2.29 -12.98
CA ILE A 47 -7.23 1.13 -13.85
C ILE A 47 -7.45 -0.17 -13.06
N VAL A 48 -6.89 -0.24 -11.85
CA VAL A 48 -7.00 -1.42 -10.99
C VAL A 48 -8.44 -1.64 -10.52
N TRP A 49 -9.19 -0.55 -10.29
CA TRP A 49 -10.61 -0.62 -9.99
C TRP A 49 -11.42 -1.15 -11.18
N GLN A 50 -11.24 -0.60 -12.38
CA GLN A 50 -11.91 -1.09 -13.59
C GLN A 50 -11.59 -2.57 -13.83
N GLN A 51 -10.33 -2.97 -13.67
CA GLN A 51 -9.93 -4.37 -13.82
C GLN A 51 -10.63 -5.27 -12.78
N ALA A 52 -10.81 -4.79 -11.56
CA ALA A 52 -11.55 -5.53 -10.54
C ALA A 52 -13.01 -5.72 -10.92
N ASP A 53 -13.70 -4.66 -11.35
CA ASP A 53 -15.09 -4.73 -11.81
C ASP A 53 -15.26 -5.75 -12.96
N MET A 54 -14.35 -5.71 -13.94
CA MET A 54 -14.36 -6.68 -15.03
C MET A 54 -14.11 -8.12 -14.55
N ILE A 55 -13.13 -8.33 -13.67
CA ILE A 55 -12.83 -9.67 -13.12
C ILE A 55 -14.02 -10.20 -12.31
N LEU A 56 -14.63 -9.38 -11.46
CA LEU A 56 -15.75 -9.76 -10.60
C LEU A 56 -17.05 -9.99 -11.38
N SER A 57 -17.28 -9.25 -12.46
CA SER A 57 -18.40 -9.45 -13.38
C SER A 57 -18.20 -10.64 -14.34
N GLY A 58 -17.04 -11.31 -14.30
CA GLY A 58 -16.72 -12.44 -15.18
C GLY A 58 -16.35 -12.05 -16.61
N THR A 59 -16.16 -10.75 -16.88
CA THR A 59 -15.72 -10.23 -18.19
C THR A 59 -14.20 -10.05 -18.26
N GLY A 60 -13.50 -10.18 -17.13
CA GLY A 60 -12.04 -10.18 -17.06
C GLY A 60 -11.43 -11.41 -17.73
N TYR A 61 -10.20 -11.27 -18.24
CA TYR A 61 -9.49 -12.31 -18.97
C TYR A 61 -10.26 -12.87 -20.19
N GLY A 62 -11.13 -12.07 -20.79
CA GLY A 62 -11.88 -12.43 -22.00
C GLY A 62 -11.03 -12.57 -23.26
N ASP A 63 -11.69 -12.92 -24.37
CA ASP A 63 -11.07 -13.11 -25.68
C ASP A 63 -10.46 -11.79 -26.21
N ILE A 64 -9.12 -11.77 -26.35
CA ILE A 64 -8.36 -10.62 -26.83
C ILE A 64 -8.52 -10.36 -28.34
N THR A 65 -9.23 -11.20 -29.08
CA THR A 65 -9.52 -10.99 -30.49
C THR A 65 -10.79 -10.17 -30.72
N ARG A 66 -11.51 -9.82 -29.65
CA ARG A 66 -12.73 -9.01 -29.68
C ARG A 66 -12.55 -7.74 -28.87
N PHE A 67 -13.13 -6.65 -29.35
CA PHE A 67 -13.14 -5.38 -28.63
C PHE A 67 -14.00 -5.51 -27.35
N PRO A 68 -13.59 -4.95 -26.19
CA PRO A 68 -12.36 -4.19 -25.95
C PRO A 68 -11.13 -5.07 -25.67
N PHE A 69 -9.99 -4.73 -26.28
CA PHE A 69 -8.73 -5.47 -26.18
C PHE A 69 -8.00 -5.16 -24.86
N ILE A 70 -8.49 -5.70 -23.76
CA ILE A 70 -7.98 -5.38 -22.41
C ILE A 70 -7.05 -6.49 -21.92
N VAL A 71 -5.83 -6.11 -21.56
CA VAL A 71 -4.83 -7.00 -20.96
C VAL A 71 -4.78 -6.77 -19.46
N PHE A 72 -4.88 -7.85 -18.70
CA PHE A 72 -4.77 -7.86 -17.24
C PHE A 72 -3.34 -8.26 -16.87
N HIS A 73 -2.59 -7.33 -16.26
CA HIS A 73 -1.17 -7.56 -15.92
C HIS A 73 -0.96 -8.24 -14.56
N TYR A 74 -1.99 -8.31 -13.72
CA TYR A 74 -1.91 -8.85 -12.36
C TYR A 74 -2.89 -9.99 -12.15
N PRO A 75 -2.49 -11.08 -11.47
CA PRO A 75 -3.41 -12.13 -11.04
C PRO A 75 -4.58 -11.58 -10.22
N PRO A 76 -5.77 -12.22 -10.25
CA PRO A 76 -6.99 -11.68 -9.67
C PRO A 76 -6.99 -11.57 -8.14
N ILE A 77 -6.00 -12.15 -7.45
CA ILE A 77 -5.94 -12.24 -5.98
C ILE A 77 -6.05 -10.87 -5.33
N TYR A 78 -5.33 -9.87 -5.83
CA TYR A 78 -5.40 -8.52 -5.28
C TYR A 78 -6.82 -7.92 -5.42
N HIS A 79 -7.43 -8.06 -6.60
CA HIS A 79 -8.77 -7.53 -6.87
C HIS A 79 -9.84 -8.22 -5.99
N LEU A 80 -9.71 -9.52 -5.77
CA LEU A 80 -10.61 -10.28 -4.88
C LEU A 80 -10.43 -9.86 -3.41
N ALA A 81 -9.20 -9.65 -2.97
CA ALA A 81 -8.92 -9.18 -1.61
C ALA A 81 -9.44 -7.75 -1.40
N ALA A 82 -9.25 -6.85 -2.38
CA ALA A 82 -9.77 -5.50 -2.34
C ALA A 82 -11.32 -5.50 -2.31
N SER A 83 -11.96 -6.37 -3.10
CA SER A 83 -13.42 -6.55 -3.05
C SER A 83 -13.92 -7.01 -1.69
N ALA A 84 -13.23 -7.96 -1.08
CA ALA A 84 -13.60 -8.42 0.26
C ALA A 84 -13.43 -7.30 1.29
N ALA A 85 -12.35 -6.53 1.20
CA ALA A 85 -12.11 -5.40 2.10
C ALA A 85 -13.14 -4.28 1.93
N ASP A 86 -13.54 -4.01 0.69
CA ASP A 86 -14.60 -3.05 0.36
C ASP A 86 -15.92 -3.41 1.03
N GLN A 87 -16.38 -4.65 0.81
CA GLN A 87 -17.66 -5.14 1.34
C GLN A 87 -17.67 -5.28 2.87
N LEU A 88 -16.51 -5.53 3.50
CA LEU A 88 -16.44 -5.82 4.93
C LEU A 88 -16.08 -4.61 5.79
N PHE A 89 -15.31 -3.64 5.26
CA PHE A 89 -14.68 -2.62 6.11
C PHE A 89 -14.84 -1.19 5.61
N THR A 90 -14.72 -0.92 4.31
CA THR A 90 -14.60 0.48 3.82
C THR A 90 -15.86 1.00 3.14
N GLY A 91 -16.56 0.18 2.36
CA GLY A 91 -17.63 0.64 1.46
C GLY A 91 -17.17 1.66 0.41
N ASP A 92 -15.87 1.70 0.16
CA ASP A 92 -15.21 2.51 -0.85
C ASP A 92 -14.02 1.72 -1.42
N TRP A 93 -14.02 1.57 -2.75
CA TRP A 93 -13.06 0.72 -3.44
C TRP A 93 -11.62 1.26 -3.36
N LEU A 94 -11.45 2.58 -3.45
CA LEU A 94 -10.14 3.21 -3.36
C LEU A 94 -9.53 2.96 -1.97
N SER A 95 -10.31 3.19 -0.94
CA SER A 95 -9.94 2.90 0.46
C SER A 95 -9.62 1.43 0.68
N ALA A 96 -10.42 0.51 0.10
CA ALA A 96 -10.22 -0.93 0.21
C ALA A 96 -8.90 -1.40 -0.41
N GLY A 97 -8.60 -0.96 -1.64
CA GLY A 97 -7.36 -1.28 -2.32
C GLY A 97 -6.14 -0.79 -1.54
N ARG A 98 -6.19 0.45 -1.04
CA ARG A 98 -5.13 1.02 -0.21
C ARG A 98 -4.96 0.27 1.12
N LEU A 99 -6.05 -0.16 1.74
CA LEU A 99 -6.01 -0.96 2.97
C LEU A 99 -5.31 -2.31 2.73
N VAL A 100 -5.66 -3.01 1.65
CA VAL A 100 -5.01 -4.28 1.26
C VAL A 100 -3.52 -4.08 1.00
N ALA A 101 -3.14 -2.99 0.31
CA ALA A 101 -1.74 -2.65 0.04
C ALA A 101 -0.96 -2.32 1.33
N LEU A 102 -1.58 -1.57 2.25
CA LEU A 102 -1.00 -1.26 3.55
C LEU A 102 -0.79 -2.53 4.38
N LEU A 103 -1.80 -3.39 4.50
CA LEU A 103 -1.69 -4.65 5.22
C LEU A 103 -0.61 -5.55 4.61
N SER A 104 -0.57 -5.64 3.29
CA SER A 104 0.48 -6.38 2.57
C SER A 104 1.88 -5.83 2.84
N THR A 105 2.02 -4.50 2.96
CA THR A 105 3.30 -3.85 3.30
C THR A 105 3.72 -4.13 4.74
N LEU A 106 2.78 -4.16 5.68
CA LEU A 106 3.05 -4.45 7.10
C LEU A 106 3.35 -5.93 7.35
N MET A 107 2.70 -6.83 6.62
CA MET A 107 2.90 -8.28 6.69
C MET A 107 4.12 -8.73 5.88
N GLY A 108 4.47 -7.97 4.83
CA GLY A 108 5.60 -8.23 3.96
C GLY A 108 6.91 -8.26 4.77
N ARG A 109 7.61 -9.39 4.69
CA ARG A 109 8.91 -9.58 5.34
C ARG A 109 10.04 -8.81 4.63
N ASP A 110 9.82 -8.42 3.37
CA ASP A 110 10.79 -7.74 2.49
C ASP A 110 10.46 -6.24 2.34
N TYR A 111 10.86 -5.44 3.34
CA TYR A 111 10.73 -3.98 3.33
C TYR A 111 11.49 -3.29 2.16
N ALA A 112 12.38 -4.00 1.47
CA ALA A 112 13.21 -3.46 0.40
C ALA A 112 12.42 -3.10 -0.88
N HIS A 113 11.27 -3.74 -1.12
CA HIS A 113 10.44 -3.48 -2.29
C HIS A 113 9.32 -2.44 -2.07
N ALA A 114 9.17 -1.91 -0.84
CA ALA A 114 8.26 -0.80 -0.54
C ALA A 114 8.81 0.58 -0.97
N TRP A 115 10.11 0.65 -1.31
CA TRP A 115 10.82 1.86 -1.74
C TRP A 115 10.23 2.60 -2.96
N PRO A 116 9.66 1.93 -3.99
CA PRO A 116 9.09 2.61 -5.16
C PRO A 116 7.84 3.43 -4.83
N CYS A 117 6.98 2.96 -3.92
CA CYS A 117 5.76 3.69 -3.54
C CYS A 117 6.07 4.97 -2.74
N PHE A 118 7.13 4.97 -1.94
CA PHE A 118 7.50 6.12 -1.11
C PHE A 118 8.11 7.29 -1.90
N ARG A 119 8.80 7.02 -3.01
CA ARG A 119 9.46 8.08 -3.79
C ARG A 119 8.47 8.99 -4.54
N ARG A 120 7.21 8.58 -4.68
CA ARG A 120 6.19 9.34 -5.41
C ARG A 120 5.50 10.38 -4.54
N THR A 121 5.23 10.07 -3.26
CA THR A 121 4.61 11.01 -2.32
C THR A 121 5.49 12.20 -1.95
N GLU A 122 6.82 12.05 -1.93
CA GLU A 122 7.72 13.18 -1.65
C GLU A 122 7.86 14.18 -2.82
N ARG A 123 7.48 13.82 -4.05
CA ARG A 123 7.56 14.72 -5.23
C ARG A 123 6.29 15.53 -5.48
N THR A 124 5.14 15.14 -4.92
CA THR A 124 3.85 15.80 -5.18
C THR A 124 3.53 16.89 -4.15
N ILE A 125 4.32 17.02 -3.08
CA ILE A 125 4.13 18.01 -2.00
C ILE A 125 5.30 19.02 -1.95
N ALA A 126 6.03 19.18 -3.06
CA ALA A 126 7.09 20.18 -3.22
C ALA A 126 6.73 21.18 -4.31
#